data_AF-A0A511RMI7-F1
#
_entry.id   AF-A0A511RMI7-F1
#
_cell.length_a   1.000
_cell.length_b   1.000
_cell.length_c   1.000
_cell.angle_alpha   90.00
_cell.angle_beta   90.00
_cell.angle_gamma   90.00
#
_symmetry.space_group_name_H-M   'P 1'
#
loop_
_entity.id
_entity.type
_entity.pdbx_description
1 polymer ?
#
loop_
_entity_poly.entity_id
_entity_poly.type
_entity_poly.pdbx_seq_one_letter_code
_entity_poly.pdbx_strand_id
1 'polypeptide(L)' 'MDWLIYVAVFVVGALVVSGVFYFTFNPRMLATESGEVDLVLIGRTLLMIVLTSVAVAAMLLLGRYYVYTPPAFGGP' A
#
# COMPACT_ATOMS: atom_id res chain seq x y z
N MET A 1 -4.47 21.81 -3.71
CA MET A 1 -3.87 21.22 -2.48
C MET A 1 -4.19 19.73 -2.37
N ASP A 2 -5.06 19.20 -3.23
CA ASP A 2 -5.65 17.86 -3.08
C ASP A 2 -4.70 16.72 -3.46
N TRP A 3 -3.75 16.92 -4.39
CA TRP A 3 -2.72 15.92 -4.71
C TRP A 3 -1.87 15.52 -3.52
N LEU A 4 -1.55 16.46 -2.63
CA LEU A 4 -0.75 16.19 -1.44
C LEU A 4 -1.44 15.16 -0.53
N ILE A 5 -2.77 15.18 -0.47
CA ILE A 5 -3.56 14.23 0.32
C ILE A 5 -3.41 12.82 -0.27
N TYR A 6 -3.55 12.67 -1.58
CA TYR A 6 -3.39 11.36 -2.24
C TYR A 6 -1.94 10.85 -2.18
N VAL A 7 -0.94 11.73 -2.32
CA VAL A 7 0.47 11.36 -2.14
C VAL A 7 0.72 10.94 -0.69
N ALA A 8 0.18 11.66 0.30
CA ALA A 8 0.29 11.28 1.70
C ALA A 8 -0.40 9.94 1.98
N VAL A 9 -1.59 9.71 1.42
CA VAL A 9 -2.31 8.41 1.51
C VAL A 9 -1.48 7.29 0.88
N PHE A 10 -0.84 7.53 -0.27
CA PHE A 10 0.04 6.55 -0.91
C PHE A 10 1.26 6.23 -0.05
N VAL A 11 1.95 7.26 0.48
CA VAL A 11 3.13 7.08 1.32
C VAL A 11 2.78 6.33 2.61
N VAL A 12 1.69 6.72 3.28
CA VAL A 12 1.21 6.03 4.48
C VAL A 12 0.82 4.58 4.15
N GLY A 13 0.10 4.38 3.05
CA GLY A 13 -0.27 3.03 2.57
C GLY A 13 0.96 2.16 2.32
N ALA A 14 1.98 2.70 1.67
CA ALA A 14 3.24 2.00 1.42
C ALA A 14 3.97 1.63 2.73
N LEU A 15 4.03 2.54 3.70
CA LEU A 15 4.62 2.27 5.01
C LEU A 15 3.86 1.18 5.77
N VAL A 16 2.53 1.19 5.72
CA VAL A 16 1.69 0.14 6.33
C VAL A 16 1.97 -1.21 5.67
N VAL A 17 2.01 -1.27 4.33
CA VAL A 17 2.37 -2.49 3.58
C VAL A 17 3.75 -3.00 4.01
N SER A 18 4.76 -2.12 4.06
CA SER A 18 6.12 -2.50 4.48
C SER A 18 6.16 -3.02 5.91
N GLY A 19 5.40 -2.41 6.83
CA GLY A 19 5.27 -2.89 8.21
C GLY A 19 4.66 -4.29 8.28
N VAL A 20 3.54 -4.51 7.59
CA VAL A 20 2.90 -5.84 7.52
C VAL A 20 3.82 -6.88 6.90
N PHE A 21 4.57 -6.50 5.85
CA PHE A 21 5.56 -7.37 5.22
C PHE A 21 6.66 -7.79 6.22
N TYR A 22 7.21 -6.82 6.96
CA TYR A 22 8.21 -7.10 8.00
C TYR A 22 7.68 -8.06 9.06
N PHE A 23 6.47 -7.84 9.59
CA PHE A 23 5.90 -8.74 10.60
C PHE A 23 5.54 -10.13 10.06
N THR A 24 5.22 -10.23 8.77
CA THR A 24 4.87 -11.49 8.14
C THR A 24 6.10 -12.34 7.85
N PHE A 25 7.16 -11.73 7.32
CA PHE A 25 8.36 -12.42 6.85
C PHE A 25 9.58 -12.25 7.76
N ASN A 26 9.40 -11.81 9.01
CA ASN A 26 10.55 -11.79 9.91
C ASN A 26 11.04 -13.23 10.19
N PRO A 27 12.37 -13.43 10.37
CA PRO A 27 12.94 -14.76 10.56
C PRO A 27 12.36 -15.53 11.76
N ARG A 28 11.94 -14.82 12.81
CA ARG A 28 11.36 -15.42 14.01
C ARG A 28 9.97 -16.01 13.74
N MET A 29 9.15 -15.34 12.94
CA MET A 29 7.82 -15.81 12.53
C MET A 29 7.95 -17.03 11.63
N LEU A 30 8.88 -17.00 10.67
CA LEU A 30 9.12 -18.10 9.74
C LEU A 30 9.73 -19.34 10.42
N ALA A 31 10.45 -19.16 11.52
CA ALA A 31 10.99 -20.27 12.31
C ALA A 31 9.96 -20.89 13.27
N THR A 32 8.70 -20.44 13.26
CA THR A 32 7.66 -20.99 14.13
C THR A 32 7.14 -22.30 13.52
N GLU A 33 7.44 -23.43 14.16
CA GLU A 33 6.94 -24.74 13.77
C GLU A 33 5.57 -24.98 14.41
N SER A 34 4.49 -24.55 13.74
CA SER A 34 3.13 -24.94 14.11
C SER A 34 2.24 -25.07 12.88
N GLY A 35 1.26 -25.99 12.92
CA GLY A 35 0.34 -26.19 11.79
C GLY A 35 -0.60 -25.01 11.53
N GLU A 36 -0.71 -24.07 12.48
CA GLU A 36 -1.52 -22.85 12.33
C GLU A 36 -0.76 -21.72 11.63
N VAL A 37 0.58 -21.79 11.60
CA VAL A 37 1.44 -20.76 11.00
C VAL A 37 1.15 -20.60 9.51
N ASP A 38 0.90 -21.69 8.80
CA ASP A 38 0.57 -21.68 7.37
C ASP A 38 -0.69 -20.84 7.09
N LEU A 39 -1.76 -21.04 7.86
CA LEU A 39 -3.01 -20.30 7.69
C LEU A 39 -2.84 -18.81 8.04
N VAL A 40 -2.06 -18.50 9.09
CA VAL A 40 -1.72 -17.12 9.47
C VAL A 40 -0.90 -16.44 8.37
N LEU A 41 0.05 -17.13 7.76
CA LEU A 41 0.87 -16.61 6.66
C LEU A 41 0.03 -16.31 5.43
N ILE A 42 -0.86 -17.24 5.06
CA ILE A 42 -1.79 -17.04 3.94
C ILE A 42 -2.73 -15.86 4.24
N GLY A 43 -3.28 -15.77 5.46
CA GLY A 43 -4.15 -14.66 5.87
C GLY A 43 -3.45 -13.30 5.81
N ARG A 44 -2.21 -13.22 6.29
CA ARG A 44 -1.38 -11.99 6.21
C ARG A 44 -1.01 -11.65 4.77
N THR A 45 -0.75 -12.65 3.93
CA THR A 45 -0.47 -12.46 2.50
C THR A 45 -1.70 -11.92 1.77
N LEU A 46 -2.89 -12.45 2.05
CA LEU A 46 -4.16 -11.93 1.54
C LEU A 46 -4.37 -10.46 1.93
N LEU A 47 -4.10 -10.12 3.19
CA LEU A 47 -4.15 -8.72 3.65
C LEU A 47 -3.18 -7.83 2.87
N MET A 48 -1.95 -8.28 2.62
CA MET A 48 -0.97 -7.53 1.84
C MET A 48 -1.43 -7.29 0.40
N ILE A 49 -2.09 -8.26 -0.25
CA ILE A 49 -2.66 -8.10 -1.60
C ILE A 49 -3.71 -6.98 -1.61
N VAL A 50 -4.61 -6.96 -0.63
CA VAL A 50 -5.63 -5.92 -0.52
C VAL A 50 -4.99 -4.55 -0.27
N LEU A 51 -4.06 -4.44 0.67
CA LEU A 51 -3.39 -3.18 0.98
C LEU A 51 -2.60 -2.61 -0.21
N THR A 52 -1.83 -3.46 -0.89
CA THR A 52 -1.05 -3.05 -2.08
C THR A 52 -1.95 -2.65 -3.23
N SER A 53 -3.00 -3.41 -3.53
CA SER A 53 -3.95 -3.07 -4.59
C SER A 53 -4.65 -1.72 -4.33
N VAL A 54 -5.07 -1.44 -3.09
CA VAL A 54 -5.67 -0.16 -2.71
C VAL A 54 -4.68 1.00 -2.85
N ALA A 55 -3.43 0.82 -2.39
CA ALA A 55 -2.40 1.85 -2.50
C ALA A 55 -2.10 2.21 -3.96
N VAL A 56 -1.94 1.19 -4.82
CA VAL A 56 -1.69 1.40 -6.25
C VAL A 56 -2.93 2.00 -6.94
N ALA A 57 -4.13 1.53 -6.62
CA ALA A 57 -5.37 2.07 -7.18
C ALA A 57 -5.55 3.56 -6.84
N ALA A 58 -5.22 3.98 -5.62
CA ALA A 58 -5.26 5.40 -5.22
C ALA A 58 -4.35 6.26 -6.11
N MET A 59 -3.15 5.77 -6.44
CA MET A 59 -2.21 6.49 -7.31
C MET A 59 -2.67 6.51 -8.77
N LEU A 60 -3.24 5.41 -9.27
CA LEU A 60 -3.80 5.35 -10.63
C LEU A 60 -4.99 6.30 -10.80
N LEU A 61 -5.85 6.40 -9.77
CA LEU A 61 -6.93 7.38 -9.75
C LEU A 61 -6.41 8.81 -9.73
N LEU A 62 -5.37 9.11 -8.93
CA LEU A 62 -4.72 10.42 -8.95
C LEU A 62 -4.17 10.76 -10.35
N GLY A 63 -3.50 9.82 -11.01
CA GLY A 63 -2.97 10.01 -12.36
C GLY A 63 -4.07 10.42 -13.34
N ARG A 64 -5.27 9.84 -13.22
CA ARG A 64 -6.44 10.25 -14.02
C ARG A 64 -6.90 11.67 -13.67
N TYR A 65 -7.02 12.02 -12.40
CA TYR A 65 -7.49 13.37 -12.01
C TYR A 65 -6.56 14.48 -12.54
N TYR A 66 -5.24 14.33 -12.44
CA TYR A 66 -4.30 15.37 -12.89
C TYR A 66 -4.07 15.43 -14.40
N VAL A 67 -4.29 14.33 -15.13
CA VAL A 67 -4.26 14.35 -16.61
C VAL A 67 -5.47 15.09 -17.20
N TYR A 68 -6.64 15.03 -16.54
CA TYR A 68 -7.87 15.70 -17.02
C TYR A 68 -8.15 17.06 -16.35
N THR A 69 -7.46 17.39 -15.26
CA THR A 69 -7.44 18.75 -14.68
C THR A 69 -5.99 19.18 -14.52
N PRO A 70 -5.37 19.77 -15.58
CA PRO A 70 -4.04 20.33 -15.45
C PRO A 70 -4.06 21.34 -14.30
N PRO A 71 -3.02 21.36 -13.44
CA PRO A 71 -2.99 22.31 -12.36
C PRO A 71 -3.08 23.73 -12.96
N ALA A 72 -3.89 24.59 -12.35
CA ALA A 72 -4.00 26.01 -12.68
C ALA A 72 -2.72 26.79 -12.32
N PHE A 73 -1.54 26.17 -12.49
CA PHE A 73 -0.30 26.91 -12.65
C PHE A 73 -0.36 27.54 -14.03
N GLY A 74 -0.99 28.72 -14.07
CA GLY A 74 -0.94 29.58 -15.23
C GLY A 74 0.50 29.97 -15.57
N GLY A 75 0.71 30.17 -16.87
CA GLY A 75 1.77 31.00 -17.44
C GLY A 75 3.13 30.31 -17.57
N PRO A 76 3.86 30.53 -18.67
CA PRO A 76 3.88 31.74 -19.50
C PRO A 76 2.74 31.89 -20.49
#